data_AF-A0A8T7JB92-F1
#
_entry.id   AF-A0A8T7JB92-F1
#
_cell.length_a   1.000
_cell.length_b   1.000
_cell.length_c   1.000
_cell.angle_alpha   90.00
_cell.angle_beta   90.00
_cell.angle_gamma   90.00
#
_symmetry.space_group_name_H-M   'P 1'
#
loop_
_entity.id
_entity.type
_entity.pdbx_description
1 polymer ?
#
loop_
_entity_poly.entity_id
_entity_poly.type
_entity_poly.pdbx_seq_one_letter_code
_entity_poly.pdbx_strand_id
1 'polypeptide(L)'
;MYNELISHLVNRIKTAHRADCRSESLVAPISHWLSNQAFDYGFDADEQVTLQHALDNFLLLHGLELQEVIGELPHPRPAESQFDFIDLFAGIGGFNLALQANGGKCVFSCEWDKTAQATYFANYGKYPFGDINEFTSELIEDDEIDRLIPNHRILAAGFPCQPFSLAGVSARTSRGQAHGFECKTQGTLFYSIARIARVKQPEVLYLENVKNIISHDGGNTIRVIIDELENNISNGEDGKFNYVFKHQIVSSETLVAQRRQRCFMVCIREDIAAELGAFEFPRFEGAPLPLRNALETLTDEEVAEYTISDALWQGHINRSNRNRERNTGFVTGEANLDKPSNTIVARYGKDGKECLIPQGEGLNPRKLTKTECARLFGYPDNFILPQAKTPAYKLLGNSVVVPVVTRIASSIVDYLGEE
;
A
#
# COMPACT_ATOMS: atom_id res chain seq x y z
N MET A 1 -15.21 -5.16 -20.07
CA MET A 1 -14.30 -5.45 -21.20
C MET A 1 -12.84 -5.61 -20.81
N TYR A 2 -12.32 -4.85 -19.83
CA TYR A 2 -10.89 -4.84 -19.48
C TYR A 2 -10.24 -6.21 -19.21
N ASN A 3 -10.91 -7.11 -18.47
CA ASN A 3 -10.38 -8.45 -18.18
C ASN A 3 -10.21 -9.33 -19.42
N GLU A 4 -11.10 -9.16 -20.40
CA GLU A 4 -11.03 -9.87 -21.68
C GLU A 4 -9.86 -9.36 -22.52
N LEU A 5 -9.63 -8.04 -22.52
CA LEU A 5 -8.47 -7.43 -23.16
C LEU A 5 -7.16 -7.98 -22.57
N ILE A 6 -7.01 -7.98 -21.25
CA ILE A 6 -5.81 -8.52 -20.59
C ILE A 6 -5.61 -10.01 -20.94
N SER A 7 -6.68 -10.80 -20.89
CA SER A 7 -6.63 -12.22 -21.26
C SER A 7 -6.25 -12.42 -22.73
N HIS A 8 -6.75 -11.57 -23.63
CA HIS A 8 -6.39 -11.56 -25.04
C HIS A 8 -4.89 -11.29 -25.21
N LEU A 9 -4.36 -10.22 -24.62
CA LEU A 9 -2.95 -9.84 -24.72
C LEU A 9 -2.02 -10.92 -24.15
N VAL A 10 -2.34 -11.47 -22.97
CA VAL A 10 -1.58 -12.56 -22.34
C VAL A 10 -1.50 -13.78 -23.26
N ASN A 11 -2.63 -14.19 -23.83
CA ASN A 11 -2.66 -15.34 -24.75
C ASN A 11 -1.82 -15.07 -26.00
N ARG A 12 -1.86 -13.85 -26.55
CA ARG A 12 -1.10 -13.51 -27.75
C ARG A 12 0.41 -13.55 -27.51
N ILE A 13 0.90 -12.94 -26.43
CA ILE A 13 2.33 -12.97 -26.10
C ILE A 13 2.81 -14.39 -25.78
N LYS A 14 2.02 -15.14 -25.01
CA LYS A 14 2.36 -16.52 -24.68
C LYS A 14 2.50 -17.39 -25.93
N THR A 15 1.55 -17.30 -26.86
CA THR A 15 1.57 -18.13 -28.08
C THR A 15 2.67 -17.71 -29.06
N ALA A 16 2.95 -16.41 -29.18
CA ALA A 16 3.92 -15.90 -30.16
C ALA A 16 5.38 -16.00 -29.68
N HIS A 17 5.63 -15.73 -28.40
CA HIS A 17 7.00 -15.48 -27.88
C HIS A 17 7.35 -16.30 -26.64
N ARG A 18 6.40 -16.53 -25.74
CA ARG A 18 6.67 -17.10 -24.39
C ARG A 18 5.88 -18.38 -24.11
N ALA A 19 6.00 -19.38 -24.98
CA ALA A 19 5.17 -20.60 -24.92
C ALA A 19 5.28 -21.36 -23.58
N ASP A 20 6.48 -21.38 -22.98
CA ASP A 20 6.78 -22.08 -21.73
C ASP A 20 6.50 -21.25 -20.47
N CYS A 21 6.16 -19.96 -20.60
CA CYS A 21 5.84 -19.11 -19.45
C CYS A 21 4.44 -19.39 -18.91
N ARG A 22 4.28 -19.25 -17.58
CA ARG A 22 2.97 -19.29 -16.94
C ARG A 22 2.20 -18.03 -17.32
N SER A 23 0.91 -18.17 -17.66
CA SER A 23 0.09 -17.01 -18.06
C SER A 23 0.04 -15.94 -16.96
N GLU A 24 0.03 -16.36 -15.69
CA GLU A 24 0.02 -15.48 -14.51
C GLU A 24 1.24 -14.54 -14.45
N SER A 25 2.41 -14.96 -14.92
CA SER A 25 3.62 -14.14 -14.88
C SER A 25 3.61 -13.01 -15.93
N LEU A 26 2.69 -13.08 -16.91
CA LEU A 26 2.54 -12.05 -17.94
C LEU A 26 1.51 -10.98 -17.56
N VAL A 27 0.63 -11.25 -16.59
CA VAL A 27 -0.45 -10.32 -16.23
C VAL A 27 0.12 -9.01 -15.66
N ALA A 28 1.11 -9.09 -14.78
CA ALA A 28 1.75 -7.91 -14.20
C ALA A 28 2.42 -7.02 -15.27
N PRO A 29 3.39 -7.52 -16.07
CA PRO A 29 4.04 -6.68 -17.07
C PRO A 29 3.07 -6.17 -18.15
N ILE A 30 2.10 -6.98 -18.62
CA ILE A 30 1.12 -6.55 -19.63
C ILE A 30 0.19 -5.46 -19.08
N SER A 31 -0.34 -5.62 -17.87
CA SER A 31 -1.25 -4.62 -17.29
C SER A 31 -0.54 -3.29 -16.95
N HIS A 32 0.74 -3.34 -16.59
CA HIS A 32 1.58 -2.15 -16.43
C HIS A 32 1.91 -1.50 -17.77
N TRP A 33 2.31 -2.27 -18.78
CA TRP A 33 2.52 -1.80 -20.15
C TRP A 33 1.27 -1.11 -20.71
N LEU A 34 0.09 -1.70 -20.54
CA LEU A 34 -1.18 -1.11 -21.00
C LEU A 34 -1.47 0.26 -20.33
N SER A 35 -0.97 0.45 -19.11
CA SER A 35 -1.10 1.72 -18.36
C SER A 35 0.02 2.72 -18.65
N ASN A 36 1.12 2.27 -19.25
CA ASN A 36 2.33 3.05 -19.50
C ASN A 36 3.13 2.50 -20.71
N GLN A 37 2.56 2.62 -21.90
CA GLN A 37 3.09 1.98 -23.13
C GLN A 37 4.46 2.50 -23.59
N ALA A 38 4.92 3.61 -23.01
CA ALA A 38 6.27 4.15 -23.25
C ALA A 38 7.38 3.33 -22.57
N PHE A 39 7.03 2.41 -21.66
CA PHE A 39 7.98 1.57 -20.94
C PHE A 39 7.70 0.10 -21.25
N ASP A 40 8.77 -0.69 -21.42
CA ASP A 40 8.65 -2.04 -21.96
C ASP A 40 8.31 -3.13 -20.94
N TYR A 41 8.57 -2.91 -19.65
CA TYR A 41 8.34 -3.90 -18.58
C TYR A 41 8.93 -5.29 -18.87
N GLY A 42 10.10 -5.33 -19.52
CA GLY A 42 10.80 -6.55 -19.88
C GLY A 42 10.30 -7.21 -21.17
N PHE A 43 9.56 -6.50 -22.02
CA PHE A 43 9.23 -6.94 -23.38
C PHE A 43 10.28 -6.45 -24.39
N ASP A 44 10.81 -7.35 -25.20
CA ASP A 44 11.67 -6.94 -26.31
C ASP A 44 10.87 -6.23 -27.43
N ALA A 45 11.57 -5.76 -28.47
CA ALA A 45 10.94 -5.01 -29.55
C ALA A 45 9.88 -5.82 -30.33
N ASP A 46 10.10 -7.11 -30.55
CA ASP A 46 9.17 -7.97 -31.29
C ASP A 46 7.92 -8.29 -30.45
N GLU A 47 8.11 -8.46 -29.14
CA GLU A 47 7.04 -8.61 -28.16
C GLU A 47 6.18 -7.35 -28.06
N GLN A 48 6.79 -6.17 -28.03
CA GLN A 48 6.06 -4.89 -28.02
C GLN A 48 5.23 -4.67 -29.28
N VAL A 49 5.78 -4.97 -30.47
CA VAL A 49 5.02 -4.95 -31.73
C VAL A 49 3.84 -5.91 -31.67
N THR A 50 4.04 -7.10 -31.11
CA THR A 50 2.98 -8.10 -30.97
C THR A 50 1.89 -7.66 -30.01
N LEU A 51 2.26 -7.03 -28.88
CA LEU A 51 1.32 -6.44 -27.93
C LEU A 51 0.48 -5.34 -28.58
N GLN A 52 1.12 -4.40 -29.28
CA GLN A 52 0.44 -3.29 -29.93
C GLN A 52 -0.54 -3.80 -31.00
N HIS A 53 -0.12 -4.71 -31.88
CA HIS A 53 -1.01 -5.32 -32.86
C HIS A 53 -2.17 -6.09 -32.21
N ALA A 54 -1.93 -6.82 -31.11
CA ALA A 54 -2.98 -7.53 -30.41
C ALA A 54 -4.01 -6.57 -29.78
N LEU A 55 -3.53 -5.46 -29.21
CA LEU A 55 -4.37 -4.40 -28.67
C LEU A 55 -5.24 -3.77 -29.77
N ASP A 56 -4.63 -3.31 -30.87
CA ASP A 56 -5.33 -2.64 -31.96
C ASP A 56 -6.40 -3.55 -32.59
N ASN A 57 -6.07 -4.83 -32.78
CA ASN A 57 -7.03 -5.82 -33.27
C ASN A 57 -8.20 -6.04 -32.30
N PHE A 58 -7.93 -6.13 -31.00
CA PHE A 58 -8.97 -6.31 -29.99
C PHE A 58 -9.94 -5.12 -29.99
N LEU A 59 -9.40 -3.90 -29.99
CA LEU A 59 -10.18 -2.65 -30.01
C LEU A 59 -11.02 -2.54 -31.29
N LEU A 60 -10.42 -2.80 -32.46
CA LEU A 60 -11.11 -2.80 -33.74
C LEU A 60 -12.26 -3.81 -33.80
N LEU A 61 -12.04 -5.04 -33.33
CA LEU A 61 -13.05 -6.12 -33.35
C LEU A 61 -14.27 -5.79 -32.49
N HIS A 62 -14.09 -5.03 -31.42
CA HIS A 62 -15.17 -4.63 -30.51
C HIS A 62 -15.73 -3.24 -30.81
N GLY A 63 -15.12 -2.47 -31.71
CA GLY A 63 -15.50 -1.10 -32.00
C GLY A 63 -15.36 -0.17 -30.79
N LEU A 64 -14.25 -0.32 -30.04
CA LEU A 64 -13.95 0.43 -28.81
C LEU A 64 -12.63 1.18 -28.95
N GLU A 65 -12.51 2.30 -28.25
CA GLU A 65 -11.25 2.98 -27.98
C GLU A 65 -10.64 2.52 -26.65
N LEU A 66 -9.31 2.55 -26.51
CA LEU A 66 -8.64 2.13 -25.28
C LEU A 66 -9.14 2.90 -24.05
N GLN A 67 -9.42 4.19 -24.21
CA GLN A 67 -9.91 5.04 -23.13
C GLN A 67 -11.31 4.64 -22.65
N GLU A 68 -12.16 4.07 -23.52
CA GLU A 68 -13.45 3.55 -23.12
C GLU A 68 -13.28 2.30 -22.25
N VAL A 69 -12.37 1.40 -22.64
CA VAL A 69 -12.08 0.18 -21.87
C VAL A 69 -11.42 0.48 -20.52
N ILE A 70 -10.50 1.44 -20.46
CA ILE A 70 -9.88 1.90 -19.21
C ILE A 70 -10.90 2.66 -18.35
N GLY A 71 -11.77 3.47 -18.97
CA GLY A 71 -12.80 4.25 -18.27
C GLY A 71 -13.87 3.40 -17.55
N GLU A 72 -13.99 2.11 -17.87
CA GLU A 72 -14.84 1.16 -17.13
C GLU A 72 -14.28 0.80 -15.74
N LEU A 73 -13.01 1.06 -15.47
CA LEU A 73 -12.40 0.76 -14.17
C LEU A 73 -12.97 1.68 -13.09
N PRO A 74 -13.15 1.21 -11.84
CA PRO A 74 -13.64 2.06 -10.74
C PRO A 74 -12.76 3.29 -10.47
N HIS A 75 -11.44 3.11 -10.60
CA HIS A 75 -10.42 4.10 -10.33
C HIS A 75 -9.35 4.06 -11.44
N PRO A 76 -9.70 4.53 -12.65
CA PRO A 76 -8.78 4.52 -13.77
C PRO A 76 -7.63 5.49 -13.52
N ARG A 77 -6.48 5.26 -14.16
CA ARG A 77 -5.37 6.21 -14.14
C ARG A 77 -5.82 7.58 -14.65
N PRO A 78 -5.24 8.69 -14.16
CA PRO A 78 -5.52 10.00 -14.74
C PRO A 78 -5.05 10.07 -16.19
N ALA A 79 -5.77 10.82 -17.03
CA ALA A 79 -5.45 10.99 -18.45
C ALA A 79 -4.19 11.83 -18.65
N GLU A 80 -4.03 12.87 -17.82
CA GLU A 80 -2.85 13.71 -17.72
C GLU A 80 -2.25 13.55 -16.33
N SER A 81 -0.91 13.52 -16.23
CA SER A 81 -0.19 13.31 -14.98
C SER A 81 0.79 14.43 -14.73
N GLN A 82 0.80 14.96 -13.51
CA GLN A 82 1.75 15.98 -13.06
C GLN A 82 3.09 15.37 -12.59
N PHE A 83 3.06 14.10 -12.19
CA PHE A 83 4.26 13.34 -11.82
C PHE A 83 3.99 11.84 -11.91
N ASP A 84 5.06 11.06 -12.05
CA ASP A 84 5.00 9.60 -11.96
C ASP A 84 5.39 9.13 -10.55
N PHE A 85 4.75 8.07 -10.09
CA PHE A 85 5.07 7.43 -8.81
C PHE A 85 5.02 5.90 -8.87
N ILE A 86 5.60 5.24 -7.88
CA ILE A 86 5.48 3.78 -7.69
C ILE A 86 4.86 3.45 -6.33
N ASP A 87 4.16 2.31 -6.24
CA ASP A 87 3.46 1.84 -5.04
C ASP A 87 3.99 0.45 -4.62
N LEU A 88 4.88 0.41 -3.63
CA LEU A 88 5.48 -0.82 -3.13
C LEU A 88 4.75 -1.32 -1.87
N PHE A 89 4.60 -2.64 -1.73
CA PHE A 89 3.76 -3.24 -0.69
C PHE A 89 2.34 -2.66 -0.73
N ALA A 90 1.81 -2.55 -1.95
CA ALA A 90 0.68 -1.70 -2.29
C ALA A 90 -0.62 -2.12 -1.58
N GLY A 91 -0.74 -3.38 -1.16
CA GLY A 91 -1.97 -3.96 -0.66
C GLY A 91 -3.09 -3.78 -1.68
N ILE A 92 -4.11 -3.01 -1.30
CA ILE A 92 -5.26 -2.68 -2.17
C ILE A 92 -5.18 -1.25 -2.74
N GLY A 93 -4.02 -0.59 -2.66
CA GLY A 93 -3.74 0.67 -3.35
C GLY A 93 -4.18 1.94 -2.63
N GLY A 94 -4.09 1.96 -1.29
CA GLY A 94 -4.41 3.18 -0.53
C GLY A 94 -3.49 4.36 -0.88
N PHE A 95 -2.20 4.10 -1.12
CA PHE A 95 -1.28 5.10 -1.67
C PHE A 95 -1.60 5.45 -3.11
N ASN A 96 -1.94 4.47 -3.95
CA ASN A 96 -2.36 4.71 -5.32
C ASN A 96 -3.54 5.69 -5.41
N LEU A 97 -4.62 5.48 -4.65
CA LEU A 97 -5.74 6.44 -4.59
C LEU A 97 -5.28 7.84 -4.16
N ALA A 98 -4.45 7.90 -3.12
CA ALA A 98 -4.00 9.16 -2.54
C ALA A 98 -3.15 9.98 -3.51
N LEU A 99 -2.18 9.36 -4.17
CA LEU A 99 -1.27 10.05 -5.09
C LEU A 99 -1.97 10.35 -6.43
N GLN A 100 -2.87 9.50 -6.92
CA GLN A 100 -3.70 9.82 -8.09
C GLN A 100 -4.63 11.01 -7.83
N ALA A 101 -5.22 11.10 -6.64
CA ALA A 101 -6.04 12.25 -6.25
C ALA A 101 -5.24 13.57 -6.21
N ASN A 102 -3.91 13.50 -6.16
CA ASN A 102 -3.01 14.65 -6.22
C ASN A 102 -2.30 14.77 -7.59
N GLY A 103 -2.86 14.19 -8.67
CA GLY A 103 -2.34 14.35 -10.03
C GLY A 103 -1.23 13.36 -10.44
N GLY A 104 -0.92 12.38 -9.59
CA GLY A 104 0.11 11.39 -9.86
C GLY A 104 -0.36 10.24 -10.77
N LYS A 105 0.54 9.72 -11.60
CA LYS A 105 0.34 8.46 -12.33
C LYS A 105 1.21 7.36 -11.74
N CYS A 106 0.56 6.28 -11.27
CA CYS A 106 1.30 5.12 -10.79
C CYS A 106 1.87 4.32 -11.98
N VAL A 107 3.20 4.30 -12.13
CA VAL A 107 3.90 3.61 -13.23
C VAL A 107 4.42 2.22 -12.85
N PHE A 108 4.48 1.90 -11.56
CA PHE A 108 4.84 0.56 -11.09
C PHE A 108 4.17 0.25 -9.75
N SER A 109 3.77 -1.00 -9.55
CA SER A 109 3.19 -1.46 -8.28
C SER A 109 3.67 -2.86 -7.91
N CYS A 110 3.87 -3.12 -6.62
CA CYS A 110 4.33 -4.41 -6.09
C CYS A 110 3.52 -4.85 -4.87
N GLU A 111 2.98 -6.07 -4.89
CA GLU A 111 2.21 -6.69 -3.82
C GLU A 111 2.26 -8.22 -3.96
N TRP A 112 2.62 -8.92 -2.88
CA TRP A 112 2.79 -10.37 -2.88
C TRP A 112 1.50 -11.16 -2.57
N ASP A 113 0.54 -10.60 -1.82
CA ASP A 113 -0.72 -11.26 -1.48
C ASP A 113 -1.62 -11.29 -2.72
N LYS A 114 -1.86 -12.50 -3.25
CA LYS A 114 -2.68 -12.72 -4.47
C LYS A 114 -4.09 -12.14 -4.38
N THR A 115 -4.68 -12.11 -3.18
CA THR A 115 -6.01 -11.52 -2.98
C THR A 115 -5.95 -10.00 -3.04
N ALA A 116 -4.88 -9.41 -2.50
CA ALA A 116 -4.61 -7.98 -2.61
C ALA A 116 -4.33 -7.60 -4.09
N GLN A 117 -3.49 -8.35 -4.80
CA GLN A 117 -3.23 -8.14 -6.24
C GLN A 117 -4.52 -8.15 -7.06
N ALA A 118 -5.39 -9.14 -6.84
CA ALA A 118 -6.68 -9.23 -7.55
C ALA A 118 -7.62 -8.06 -7.21
N THR A 119 -7.63 -7.62 -5.94
CA THR A 119 -8.43 -6.47 -5.51
C THR A 119 -7.89 -5.17 -6.11
N TYR A 120 -6.56 -5.00 -6.14
CA TYR A 120 -5.90 -3.86 -6.77
C TYR A 120 -6.22 -3.82 -8.28
N PHE A 121 -6.09 -4.96 -8.97
CA PHE A 121 -6.41 -5.07 -10.39
C PHE A 121 -7.87 -4.74 -10.72
N ALA A 122 -8.82 -5.22 -9.90
CA ALA A 122 -10.24 -4.91 -10.08
C ALA A 122 -10.57 -3.41 -9.97
N ASN A 123 -9.76 -2.64 -9.23
CA ASN A 123 -9.99 -1.21 -9.03
C ASN A 123 -9.21 -0.33 -10.01
N TYR A 124 -7.97 -0.69 -10.33
CA TYR A 124 -7.04 0.18 -11.08
C TYR A 124 -6.59 -0.39 -12.42
N GLY A 125 -7.01 -1.60 -12.79
CA GLY A 125 -6.61 -2.27 -14.03
C GLY A 125 -5.15 -2.73 -14.09
N LYS A 126 -4.34 -2.49 -13.05
CA LYS A 126 -2.96 -2.96 -12.95
C LYS A 126 -2.87 -4.12 -11.99
N TYR A 127 -2.18 -5.18 -12.39
CA TYR A 127 -1.91 -6.30 -11.51
C TYR A 127 -0.50 -6.10 -10.94
N PRO A 128 -0.32 -5.84 -9.64
CA PRO A 128 1.00 -5.57 -9.07
C PRO A 128 2.01 -6.68 -9.36
N PHE A 129 3.29 -6.36 -9.47
CA PHE A 129 4.37 -7.35 -9.43
C PHE A 129 4.36 -8.09 -8.08
N GLY A 130 4.86 -9.32 -8.05
CA GLY A 130 4.75 -10.23 -6.91
C GLY A 130 5.70 -9.92 -5.76
N ASP A 131 6.53 -10.90 -5.40
CA ASP A 131 7.53 -10.73 -4.34
C ASP A 131 8.63 -9.77 -4.82
N ILE A 132 8.83 -8.69 -4.07
CA ILE A 132 9.84 -7.67 -4.38
C ILE A 132 11.26 -8.26 -4.48
N ASN A 133 11.55 -9.34 -3.75
CA ASN A 133 12.86 -9.98 -3.77
C ASN A 133 13.18 -10.62 -5.12
N GLU A 134 12.17 -10.97 -5.93
CA GLU A 134 12.38 -11.54 -7.28
C GLU A 134 13.14 -10.58 -8.20
N PHE A 135 13.10 -9.27 -7.92
CA PHE A 135 13.78 -8.24 -8.70
C PHE A 135 14.66 -7.31 -7.86
N THR A 136 14.81 -7.51 -6.54
CA THR A 136 15.74 -6.71 -5.72
C THR A 136 16.78 -7.53 -4.95
N SER A 137 16.78 -8.86 -5.07
CA SER A 137 17.76 -9.71 -4.35
C SER A 137 19.19 -9.46 -4.81
N GLU A 138 20.18 -9.82 -3.99
CA GLU A 138 21.63 -9.70 -4.27
C GLU A 138 22.07 -10.26 -5.63
N LEU A 139 21.29 -11.19 -6.21
CA LEU A 139 21.59 -11.83 -7.49
C LEU A 139 21.13 -11.03 -8.71
N ILE A 140 20.29 -10.02 -8.49
CA ILE A 140 19.78 -9.13 -9.53
C ILE A 140 20.72 -7.95 -9.60
N GLU A 141 21.17 -7.57 -10.79
CA GLU A 141 22.04 -6.40 -10.98
C GLU A 141 21.23 -5.09 -10.94
N ASP A 142 21.87 -3.97 -10.59
CA ASP A 142 21.19 -2.67 -10.52
C ASP A 142 20.60 -2.25 -11.88
N ASP A 143 21.24 -2.61 -12.99
CA ASP A 143 20.72 -2.37 -14.36
C ASP A 143 19.43 -3.15 -14.65
N GLU A 144 19.21 -4.30 -14.02
CA GLU A 144 17.98 -5.07 -14.17
C GLU A 144 16.82 -4.41 -13.41
N ILE A 145 17.10 -3.85 -12.23
CA ILE A 145 16.14 -3.02 -11.48
C ILE A 145 15.77 -1.79 -12.32
N ASP A 146 16.76 -1.11 -12.89
CA ASP A 146 16.56 0.10 -13.68
C ASP A 146 15.69 -0.15 -14.93
N ARG A 147 15.91 -1.29 -15.60
CA ARG A 147 15.12 -1.74 -16.76
C ARG A 147 13.70 -2.19 -16.42
N LEU A 148 13.46 -2.69 -15.20
CA LEU A 148 12.14 -3.16 -14.81
C LEU A 148 11.26 -2.04 -14.22
N ILE A 149 11.86 -1.12 -13.46
CA ILE A 149 11.14 -0.08 -12.73
C ILE A 149 11.31 1.25 -13.47
N PRO A 150 10.23 1.86 -14.00
CA PRO A 150 10.30 3.17 -14.65
C PRO A 150 10.84 4.26 -13.71
N ASN A 151 11.40 5.32 -14.30
CA ASN A 151 11.70 6.54 -13.55
C ASN A 151 10.42 7.11 -12.93
N HIS A 152 10.54 7.68 -11.75
CA HIS A 152 9.43 8.19 -10.97
C HIS A 152 9.91 9.25 -10.00
N ARG A 153 9.05 10.22 -9.72
CA ARG A 153 9.32 11.32 -8.80
C ARG A 153 9.13 10.90 -7.34
N ILE A 154 8.11 10.07 -7.08
CA ILE A 154 7.74 9.63 -5.73
C ILE A 154 7.73 8.10 -5.64
N LEU A 155 8.39 7.55 -4.62
CA LEU A 155 8.27 6.15 -4.23
C LEU A 155 7.42 6.05 -2.97
N ALA A 156 6.25 5.41 -3.05
CA ALA A 156 5.40 5.15 -1.89
C ALA A 156 5.54 3.71 -1.40
N ALA A 157 5.59 3.50 -0.08
CA ALA A 157 5.66 2.14 0.47
C ALA A 157 5.08 1.98 1.89
N GLY A 158 4.21 0.98 2.07
CA GLY A 158 3.68 0.54 3.37
C GLY A 158 4.31 -0.77 3.84
N PHE A 159 5.59 -0.75 4.19
CA PHE A 159 6.37 -1.98 4.42
C PHE A 159 6.11 -2.61 5.80
N PRO A 160 6.19 -3.95 5.93
CA PRO A 160 5.97 -4.61 7.22
C PRO A 160 7.09 -4.31 8.23
N CYS A 161 6.73 -4.20 9.51
CA CYS A 161 7.69 -3.99 10.59
C CYS A 161 8.48 -5.28 10.90
N GLN A 162 9.77 -5.31 10.55
CA GLN A 162 10.70 -6.42 10.83
C GLN A 162 11.85 -5.93 11.74
N PRO A 163 12.32 -6.73 12.71
CA PRO A 163 13.53 -6.39 13.45
C PRO A 163 14.77 -6.49 12.55
N PHE A 164 15.69 -5.53 12.68
CA PHE A 164 17.02 -5.62 12.08
C PHE A 164 17.95 -6.33 13.06
N SER A 165 18.56 -7.45 12.67
CA SER A 165 19.38 -8.24 13.60
C SER A 165 20.67 -7.51 14.02
N LEU A 166 20.94 -7.45 15.33
CA LEU A 166 22.10 -6.78 15.93
C LEU A 166 23.47 -7.36 15.53
N ALA A 167 23.50 -8.61 15.04
CA ALA A 167 24.75 -9.27 14.64
C ALA A 167 25.45 -8.59 13.45
N GLY A 168 24.71 -7.82 12.64
CA GLY A 168 25.29 -6.97 11.60
C GLY A 168 25.83 -5.64 12.12
N VAL A 169 25.19 -5.05 13.15
CA VAL A 169 25.54 -3.71 13.66
C VAL A 169 26.78 -3.75 14.56
N SER A 170 26.93 -4.77 15.42
CA SER A 170 28.08 -4.90 16.33
C SER A 170 29.38 -5.37 15.67
N ALA A 171 29.29 -6.05 14.52
CA ALA A 171 30.44 -6.42 13.69
C ALA A 171 30.97 -5.22 12.87
N ARG A 172 30.13 -4.22 12.57
CA ARG A 172 30.49 -3.01 11.78
C ARG A 172 31.41 -2.05 12.53
N THR A 173 31.18 -1.83 13.83
CA THR A 173 32.00 -0.89 14.65
C THR A 173 33.38 -1.44 14.98
N SER A 174 33.59 -2.76 14.90
CA SER A 174 34.83 -3.42 15.35
C SER A 174 35.81 -3.80 14.23
N ARG A 175 35.43 -3.68 12.95
CA ARG A 175 36.24 -4.19 11.82
C ARG A 175 36.68 -3.21 10.74
N GLY A 176 36.25 -1.95 10.74
CA GLY A 176 36.75 -0.95 9.78
C GLY A 176 36.67 -1.38 8.31
N GLN A 177 35.68 -2.22 7.95
CA GLN A 177 35.45 -2.68 6.59
C GLN A 177 34.42 -1.80 5.88
N ALA A 178 34.59 -1.66 4.56
CA ALA A 178 33.84 -0.75 3.71
C ALA A 178 32.32 -0.87 3.87
N HIS A 179 31.68 0.29 3.98
CA HIS A 179 30.23 0.47 3.95
C HIS A 179 29.75 0.26 2.51
N GLY A 180 29.04 -0.83 2.28
CA GLY A 180 28.45 -1.16 0.99
C GLY A 180 27.38 -2.24 1.15
N PHE A 181 26.53 -2.34 0.12
CA PHE A 181 25.32 -3.16 0.08
C PHE A 181 25.55 -4.61 0.57
N GLU A 182 26.74 -5.19 0.41
CA GLU A 182 27.10 -6.61 0.63
C GLU A 182 27.10 -7.16 2.09
N CYS A 183 26.41 -6.52 3.04
CA CYS A 183 26.38 -6.99 4.43
C CYS A 183 25.15 -7.85 4.73
N LYS A 184 25.38 -9.06 5.29
CA LYS A 184 24.46 -10.17 5.69
C LYS A 184 23.20 -9.83 6.54
N THR A 185 22.77 -8.57 6.62
CA THR A 185 21.46 -8.13 7.12
C THR A 185 20.44 -7.88 6.00
N GLN A 186 20.79 -8.15 4.73
CA GLN A 186 19.98 -7.92 3.52
C GLN A 186 18.60 -8.60 3.46
N GLY A 187 18.21 -9.43 4.44
CA GLY A 187 16.95 -10.18 4.41
C GLY A 187 15.68 -9.42 4.83
N THR A 188 15.71 -8.08 4.93
CA THR A 188 14.51 -7.29 5.31
C THR A 188 13.98 -6.51 4.13
N LEU A 189 12.64 -6.40 4.07
CA LEU A 189 11.92 -5.77 2.95
C LEU A 189 12.18 -4.26 2.85
N PHE A 190 12.70 -3.62 3.91
CA PHE A 190 13.16 -2.24 3.87
C PHE A 190 14.40 -2.07 2.97
N TYR A 191 15.33 -3.03 2.95
CA TYR A 191 16.50 -2.94 2.09
C TYR A 191 16.15 -3.05 0.60
N SER A 192 15.06 -3.77 0.25
CA SER A 192 14.51 -3.73 -1.11
C SER A 192 14.07 -2.31 -1.51
N ILE A 193 13.45 -1.56 -0.58
CA ILE A 193 13.09 -0.15 -0.81
C ILE A 193 14.34 0.70 -0.98
N ALA A 194 15.31 0.60 -0.07
CA ALA A 194 16.56 1.35 -0.12
C ALA A 194 17.32 1.07 -1.43
N ARG A 195 17.30 -0.18 -1.91
CA ARG A 195 17.92 -0.56 -3.18
C ARG A 195 17.24 0.11 -4.37
N ILE A 196 15.91 0.07 -4.44
CA ILE A 196 15.18 0.75 -5.51
C ILE A 196 15.44 2.26 -5.43
N ALA A 197 15.46 2.86 -4.25
CA ALA A 197 15.77 4.28 -4.05
C ALA A 197 17.20 4.63 -4.51
N ARG A 198 18.18 3.74 -4.27
CA ARG A 198 19.55 3.89 -4.78
C ARG A 198 19.62 3.80 -6.30
N VAL A 199 18.91 2.87 -6.92
CA VAL A 199 18.93 2.71 -8.39
C VAL A 199 18.18 3.85 -9.08
N LYS A 200 16.95 4.13 -8.64
CA LYS A 200 16.01 5.04 -9.32
C LYS A 200 16.07 6.48 -8.86
N GLN A 201 16.66 6.77 -7.70
CA GLN A 201 16.84 8.11 -7.14
C GLN A 201 15.57 8.99 -7.20
N PRO A 202 14.38 8.53 -6.75
CA PRO A 202 13.20 9.40 -6.69
C PRO A 202 13.48 10.64 -5.84
N GLU A 203 12.75 11.73 -6.08
CA GLU A 203 12.89 12.95 -5.28
C GLU A 203 12.36 12.76 -3.85
N VAL A 204 11.33 11.90 -3.69
CA VAL A 204 10.69 11.67 -2.40
C VAL A 204 10.41 10.18 -2.17
N LEU A 205 10.77 9.71 -0.97
CA LEU A 205 10.28 8.45 -0.40
C LEU A 205 9.15 8.75 0.58
N TYR A 206 7.95 8.26 0.27
CA TYR A 206 6.78 8.38 1.12
C TYR A 206 6.43 7.04 1.78
N LEU A 207 6.87 6.85 3.02
CA LEU A 207 6.80 5.57 3.71
C LEU A 207 5.79 5.57 4.86
N GLU A 208 5.15 4.44 5.12
CA GLU A 208 4.28 4.22 6.27
C GLU A 208 4.69 2.98 7.06
N ASN A 209 4.51 3.07 8.39
CA ASN A 209 4.63 1.92 9.26
C ASN A 209 3.79 2.06 10.55
N VAL A 210 3.75 1.00 11.36
CA VAL A 210 3.10 1.03 12.68
C VAL A 210 3.73 2.08 13.58
N LYS A 211 2.93 2.73 14.44
CA LYS A 211 3.42 3.78 15.36
C LYS A 211 4.59 3.34 16.23
N ASN A 212 4.64 2.05 16.56
CA ASN A 212 5.63 1.47 17.46
C ASN A 212 7.01 1.29 16.83
N ILE A 213 7.16 1.53 15.52
CA ILE A 213 8.47 1.44 14.85
C ILE A 213 9.53 2.33 15.50
N ILE A 214 9.12 3.48 16.05
CA ILE A 214 10.00 4.43 16.75
C ILE A 214 10.61 3.84 18.03
N SER A 215 9.92 2.90 18.68
CA SER A 215 10.32 2.26 19.93
C SER A 215 10.73 0.79 19.75
N HIS A 216 10.57 0.26 18.54
CA HIS A 216 10.77 -1.16 18.24
C HIS A 216 12.26 -1.53 18.41
N ASP A 217 12.51 -2.70 18.99
CA ASP A 217 13.87 -3.18 19.31
C ASP A 217 14.70 -2.13 20.08
N GLY A 218 14.08 -1.50 21.09
CA GLY A 218 14.73 -0.45 21.88
C GLY A 218 15.09 0.82 21.08
N GLY A 219 14.37 1.08 19.98
CA GLY A 219 14.64 2.18 19.05
C GLY A 219 15.70 1.87 17.99
N ASN A 220 16.25 0.65 17.96
CA ASN A 220 17.24 0.25 16.95
C ASN A 220 16.64 0.26 15.54
N THR A 221 15.38 -0.13 15.39
CA THR A 221 14.76 -0.27 14.05
C THR A 221 14.67 1.05 13.30
N ILE A 222 14.15 2.10 13.94
CA ILE A 222 14.08 3.43 13.33
C ILE A 222 15.47 4.03 13.08
N ARG A 223 16.44 3.78 13.98
CA ARG A 223 17.81 4.25 13.81
C ARG A 223 18.47 3.66 12.57
N VAL A 224 18.30 2.36 12.32
CA VAL A 224 18.84 1.70 11.11
C VAL A 224 18.19 2.27 9.85
N ILE A 225 16.89 2.54 9.87
CA ILE A 225 16.18 3.16 8.73
C ILE A 225 16.74 4.55 8.43
N ILE A 226 16.91 5.38 9.46
CA ILE A 226 17.46 6.74 9.32
C ILE A 226 18.89 6.66 8.76
N ASP A 227 19.76 5.86 9.38
CA ASP A 227 21.16 5.73 8.95
C ASP A 227 21.27 5.21 7.51
N GLU A 228 20.41 4.27 7.11
CA GLU A 228 20.38 3.79 5.73
C GLU A 228 20.04 4.90 4.74
N LEU A 229 19.00 5.69 5.02
CA LEU A 229 18.50 6.72 4.11
C LEU A 229 19.38 7.97 4.09
N GLU A 230 19.93 8.37 5.24
CA GLU A 230 20.76 9.58 5.37
C GLU A 230 22.23 9.33 5.01
N ASN A 231 22.75 8.10 5.13
CA ASN A 231 24.18 7.85 4.99
C ASN A 231 24.59 6.70 4.05
N ASN A 232 23.69 5.77 3.68
CA ASN A 232 24.08 4.54 2.97
C ASN A 232 23.43 4.36 1.59
N ILE A 233 22.58 5.28 1.13
CA ILE A 233 22.05 5.23 -0.25
C ILE A 233 23.19 5.49 -1.25
N SER A 234 23.98 6.54 -1.03
CA SER A 234 25.13 6.93 -1.83
C SER A 234 26.36 7.13 -0.94
N ASN A 235 27.53 6.84 -1.49
CA ASN A 235 28.82 7.16 -0.88
C ASN A 235 29.38 8.54 -1.33
N GLY A 236 28.63 9.30 -2.13
CA GLY A 236 29.03 10.61 -2.66
C GLY A 236 29.98 10.57 -3.88
N GLU A 237 30.40 9.39 -4.33
CA GLU A 237 31.33 9.23 -5.45
C GLU A 237 30.63 8.79 -6.75
N ASP A 238 29.38 8.31 -6.65
CA ASP A 238 28.58 7.75 -7.75
C ASP A 238 27.58 8.75 -8.37
N GLY A 239 27.64 10.02 -7.98
CA GLY A 239 26.73 11.07 -8.47
C GLY A 239 25.28 10.93 -7.97
N LYS A 240 25.05 10.10 -6.95
CA LYS A 240 23.75 9.91 -6.29
C LYS A 240 23.70 10.69 -4.99
N PHE A 241 22.50 10.79 -4.42
CA PHE A 241 22.22 11.53 -3.19
C PHE A 241 21.65 10.63 -2.11
N ASN A 242 21.88 11.00 -0.85
CA ASN A 242 21.13 10.46 0.27
C ASN A 242 19.79 11.22 0.43
N TYR A 243 19.05 10.92 1.49
CA TYR A 243 17.74 11.53 1.75
C TYR A 243 17.68 12.15 3.14
N VAL A 244 17.15 13.37 3.23
CA VAL A 244 16.81 14.03 4.48
C VAL A 244 15.55 13.39 5.07
N PHE A 245 15.67 12.77 6.25
CA PHE A 245 14.59 12.00 6.86
C PHE A 245 13.71 12.85 7.78
N LYS A 246 12.39 12.81 7.57
CA LYS A 246 11.40 13.33 8.53
C LYS A 246 10.31 12.30 8.81
N HIS A 247 9.81 12.28 10.05
CA HIS A 247 8.71 11.41 10.43
C HIS A 247 7.69 12.07 11.35
N GLN A 248 6.44 11.60 11.32
CA GLN A 248 5.37 12.02 12.23
C GLN A 248 4.42 10.87 12.58
N ILE A 249 4.00 10.81 13.85
CA ILE A 249 2.90 9.94 14.26
C ILE A 249 1.57 10.67 14.03
N VAL A 250 0.71 10.12 13.19
CA VAL A 250 -0.60 10.71 12.85
C VAL A 250 -1.72 9.77 13.29
N SER A 251 -2.77 10.35 13.90
CA SER A 251 -4.04 9.68 14.20
C SER A 251 -5.06 10.01 13.11
N SER A 252 -5.81 9.00 12.66
CA SER A 252 -6.82 9.16 11.62
C SER A 252 -8.16 9.74 12.09
N GLU A 253 -8.36 9.88 13.40
CA GLU A 253 -9.70 10.06 13.99
C GLU A 253 -10.40 11.38 13.64
N THR A 254 -9.68 12.38 13.16
CA THR A 254 -10.26 13.65 12.70
C THR A 254 -10.68 13.61 11.23
N LEU A 255 -10.25 12.59 10.49
CA LEU A 255 -10.52 12.43 9.05
C LEU A 255 -11.46 11.26 8.74
N VAL A 256 -11.44 10.22 9.57
CA VAL A 256 -12.35 9.07 9.49
C VAL A 256 -12.81 8.67 10.89
N ALA A 257 -13.92 7.95 10.99
CA ALA A 257 -14.53 7.56 12.25
C ALA A 257 -13.82 6.39 12.97
N GLN A 258 -12.49 6.34 12.88
CA GLN A 258 -11.61 5.33 13.46
C GLN A 258 -10.37 6.00 14.06
N ARG A 259 -9.99 5.58 15.27
CA ARG A 259 -8.68 5.92 15.87
C ARG A 259 -7.63 4.90 15.45
N ARG A 260 -6.83 5.26 14.45
CA ARG A 260 -5.66 4.50 13.99
C ARG A 260 -4.46 5.41 13.93
N GLN A 261 -3.42 5.03 14.66
CA GLN A 261 -2.15 5.76 14.72
C GLN A 261 -1.07 5.05 13.91
N ARG A 262 -0.36 5.80 13.08
CA ARG A 262 0.72 5.31 12.21
C ARG A 262 1.89 6.28 12.18
N CYS A 263 3.08 5.75 11.91
CA CYS A 263 4.27 6.53 11.66
C CYS A 263 4.38 6.74 10.15
N PHE A 264 4.35 7.99 9.72
CA PHE A 264 4.60 8.37 8.34
C PHE A 264 6.00 8.95 8.26
N MET A 265 6.72 8.61 7.20
CA MET A 265 8.07 9.08 6.93
C MET A 265 8.07 9.72 5.54
N VAL A 266 8.62 10.93 5.45
CA VAL A 266 8.84 11.64 4.20
C VAL A 266 10.33 11.91 4.12
N CYS A 267 10.98 11.29 3.14
CA CYS A 267 12.43 11.38 2.97
C CYS A 267 12.68 12.09 1.65
N ILE A 268 13.26 13.28 1.71
CA ILE A 268 13.49 14.14 0.54
C ILE A 268 14.93 13.98 0.09
N ARG A 269 15.18 13.77 -1.21
CA ARG A 269 16.54 13.67 -1.75
C ARG A 269 17.33 14.94 -1.42
N GLU A 270 18.60 14.82 -1.03
CA GLU A 270 19.37 15.91 -0.42
C GLU A 270 19.51 17.16 -1.30
N ASP A 271 19.68 17.00 -2.61
CA ASP A 271 19.74 18.10 -3.57
C ASP A 271 18.42 18.90 -3.60
N ILE A 272 17.29 18.20 -3.63
CA ILE A 272 15.95 18.79 -3.58
C ILE A 272 15.73 19.51 -2.25
N ALA A 273 16.13 18.88 -1.13
CA ALA A 273 16.02 19.49 0.20
C ALA A 273 16.92 20.72 0.36
N ALA A 274 18.10 20.72 -0.27
CA ALA A 274 19.01 21.86 -0.26
C ALA A 274 18.45 23.05 -1.04
N GLU A 275 17.69 22.79 -2.12
CA GLU A 275 17.03 23.83 -2.93
C GLU A 275 15.75 24.36 -2.26
N LEU A 276 14.85 23.47 -1.84
CA LEU A 276 13.50 23.82 -1.40
C LEU A 276 13.39 24.04 0.13
N GLY A 277 14.44 23.69 0.87
CA GLY A 277 14.45 23.75 2.33
C GLY A 277 13.71 22.58 2.99
N ALA A 278 13.34 22.74 4.26
CA ALA A 278 12.87 21.61 5.07
C ALA A 278 11.37 21.34 4.88
N PHE A 279 11.00 20.12 4.49
CA PHE A 279 9.60 19.68 4.38
C PHE A 279 8.84 19.78 5.72
N GLU A 280 7.59 20.23 5.72
CA GLU A 280 6.72 20.22 6.91
C GLU A 280 5.50 19.33 6.67
N PHE A 281 5.20 18.46 7.63
CA PHE A 281 3.99 17.65 7.59
C PHE A 281 2.74 18.51 7.78
N PRO A 282 1.60 18.14 7.15
CA PRO A 282 0.35 18.85 7.35
C PRO A 282 -0.16 18.71 8.80
N ARG A 283 -0.93 19.69 9.23
CA ARG A 283 -1.65 19.63 10.51
C ARG A 283 -2.91 18.80 10.39
N PHE A 284 -3.19 17.96 11.39
CA PHE A 284 -4.42 17.17 11.48
C PHE A 284 -5.29 17.72 12.61
N GLU A 285 -6.02 18.79 12.31
CA GLU A 285 -6.91 19.48 13.24
C GLU A 285 -8.36 18.96 13.12
N GLY A 286 -9.18 19.27 14.13
CA GLY A 286 -10.60 18.91 14.16
C GLY A 286 -10.99 18.03 15.35
N ALA A 287 -12.29 17.90 15.57
CA ALA A 287 -12.83 16.96 16.56
C ALA A 287 -12.83 15.53 16.00
N PRO A 288 -12.64 14.50 16.84
CA PRO A 288 -12.75 13.11 16.39
C PRO A 288 -14.14 12.81 15.81
N LEU A 289 -14.20 12.12 14.67
CA LEU A 289 -15.45 11.77 14.00
C LEU A 289 -16.13 10.56 14.68
N PRO A 290 -17.45 10.63 14.92
CA PRO A 290 -18.18 9.56 15.59
C PRO A 290 -18.40 8.37 14.64
N LEU A 291 -18.33 7.14 15.18
CA LEU A 291 -18.50 5.89 14.43
C LEU A 291 -19.79 5.85 13.60
N ARG A 292 -20.88 6.45 14.10
CA ARG A 292 -22.15 6.54 13.36
C ARG A 292 -22.01 7.11 11.94
N ASN A 293 -20.99 7.92 11.66
CA ASN A 293 -20.75 8.51 10.34
C ASN A 293 -20.32 7.47 9.28
N ALA A 294 -19.82 6.30 9.70
CA ALA A 294 -19.42 5.25 8.78
C ALA A 294 -20.50 4.17 8.58
N LEU A 295 -21.59 4.20 9.35
CA LEU A 295 -22.61 3.15 9.37
C LEU A 295 -23.59 3.27 8.20
N GLU A 296 -24.06 2.13 7.72
CA GLU A 296 -25.08 2.03 6.67
C GLU A 296 -26.49 1.94 7.28
N THR A 297 -27.49 2.31 6.47
CA THR A 297 -28.86 1.89 6.73
C THR A 297 -29.04 0.50 6.11
N LEU A 298 -29.31 -0.50 6.94
CA LEU A 298 -29.34 -1.91 6.56
C LEU A 298 -30.77 -2.47 6.68
N THR A 299 -31.12 -3.45 5.87
CA THR A 299 -32.35 -4.25 6.07
C THR A 299 -32.18 -5.24 7.22
N ASP A 300 -33.28 -5.78 7.73
CA ASP A 300 -33.24 -6.77 8.82
C ASP A 300 -32.42 -8.02 8.43
N GLU A 301 -32.49 -8.44 7.16
CA GLU A 301 -31.71 -9.56 6.63
C GLU A 301 -30.21 -9.26 6.62
N GLU A 302 -29.81 -8.07 6.18
CA GLU A 302 -28.41 -7.63 6.18
C GLU A 302 -27.88 -7.53 7.61
N VAL A 303 -28.68 -6.97 8.52
CA VAL A 303 -28.38 -6.91 9.95
C VAL A 303 -28.14 -8.31 10.54
N ALA A 304 -29.04 -9.25 10.24
CA ALA A 304 -28.91 -10.64 10.70
C ALA A 304 -27.63 -11.31 10.17
N GLU A 305 -27.22 -11.02 8.93
CA GLU A 305 -26.02 -11.56 8.30
C GLU A 305 -24.71 -11.17 9.02
N TYR A 306 -24.70 -10.05 9.73
CA TYR A 306 -23.54 -9.53 10.46
C TYR A 306 -23.65 -9.66 11.98
N THR A 307 -24.82 -10.04 12.49
CA THR A 307 -25.06 -10.29 13.93
C THR A 307 -24.21 -11.46 14.40
N ILE A 308 -23.51 -11.31 15.53
CA ILE A 308 -22.71 -12.41 16.09
C ILE A 308 -23.61 -13.42 16.81
N SER A 309 -23.23 -14.70 16.78
CA SER A 309 -23.96 -15.74 17.48
C SER A 309 -23.85 -15.63 19.00
N ASP A 310 -24.82 -16.18 19.72
CA ASP A 310 -24.84 -16.23 21.20
C ASP A 310 -23.56 -16.84 21.76
N ALA A 311 -23.10 -17.94 21.15
CA ALA A 311 -21.87 -18.61 21.56
C ALA A 311 -20.64 -17.70 21.44
N LEU A 312 -20.56 -16.89 20.38
CA LEU A 312 -19.46 -15.95 20.18
C LEU A 312 -19.55 -14.78 21.17
N TRP A 313 -20.75 -14.24 21.37
CA TRP A 313 -20.96 -13.15 22.32
C TRP A 313 -20.66 -13.56 23.76
N GLN A 314 -21.17 -14.71 24.19
CA GLN A 314 -20.85 -15.28 25.50
C GLN A 314 -19.35 -15.56 25.64
N GLY A 315 -18.69 -16.00 24.56
CA GLY A 315 -17.24 -16.16 24.52
C GLY A 315 -16.48 -14.86 24.78
N HIS A 316 -16.92 -13.74 24.21
CA HIS A 316 -16.37 -12.40 24.45
C HIS A 316 -16.58 -11.92 25.89
N ILE A 317 -17.79 -12.11 26.44
CA ILE A 317 -18.11 -11.78 27.83
C ILE A 317 -17.19 -12.56 28.79
N ASN A 318 -17.12 -13.87 28.61
CA ASN A 318 -16.30 -14.75 29.45
C ASN A 318 -14.80 -14.38 29.39
N ARG A 319 -14.30 -14.06 28.19
CA ARG A 319 -12.90 -13.63 27.99
C ARG A 319 -12.63 -12.29 28.67
N SER A 320 -13.56 -11.34 28.56
CA SER A 320 -13.45 -10.03 29.18
C SER A 320 -13.44 -10.12 30.71
N ASN A 321 -14.27 -10.99 31.30
CA ASN A 321 -14.26 -11.22 32.75
C ASN A 321 -12.93 -11.79 33.24
N ARG A 322 -12.40 -12.83 32.57
CA ARG A 322 -11.06 -13.38 32.89
C ARG A 322 -9.94 -12.35 32.76
N ASN A 323 -10.02 -11.45 31.78
CA ASN A 323 -9.00 -10.42 31.58
C ASN A 323 -9.08 -9.30 32.62
N ARG A 324 -10.28 -8.97 33.11
CA ARG A 324 -10.46 -8.08 34.26
C ARG A 324 -9.88 -8.69 35.53
N GLU A 325 -10.14 -9.97 35.79
CA GLU A 325 -9.56 -10.70 36.94
C GLU A 325 -8.03 -10.69 36.91
N ARG A 326 -7.43 -10.77 35.72
CA ARG A 326 -5.97 -10.77 35.52
C ARG A 326 -5.35 -9.37 35.37
N ASN A 327 -6.13 -8.30 35.42
CA ASN A 327 -5.69 -6.92 35.19
C ASN A 327 -4.90 -6.72 33.89
N THR A 328 -5.24 -7.45 32.82
CA THR A 328 -4.54 -7.35 31.54
C THR A 328 -5.09 -6.27 30.61
N GLY A 329 -6.23 -5.65 30.96
CA GLY A 329 -6.82 -4.51 30.24
C GLY A 329 -7.52 -4.86 28.91
N PHE A 330 -7.47 -6.11 28.46
CA PHE A 330 -8.09 -6.53 27.20
C PHE A 330 -9.56 -6.94 27.39
N VAL A 331 -10.50 -6.04 27.13
CA VAL A 331 -11.95 -6.33 27.19
C VAL A 331 -12.62 -6.12 25.84
N THR A 332 -13.66 -6.90 25.57
CA THR A 332 -14.57 -6.73 24.43
C THR A 332 -15.88 -6.14 24.94
N GLY A 333 -16.47 -5.22 24.18
CA GLY A 333 -17.77 -4.63 24.45
C GLY A 333 -18.38 -4.04 23.19
N GLU A 334 -19.60 -3.54 23.31
CA GLU A 334 -20.25 -2.78 22.25
C GLU A 334 -19.54 -1.45 22.03
N ALA A 335 -19.50 -1.01 20.77
CA ALA A 335 -18.90 0.24 20.38
C ALA A 335 -19.78 1.43 20.81
N ASN A 336 -19.13 2.51 21.26
CA ASN A 336 -19.82 3.78 21.47
C ASN A 336 -19.94 4.50 20.12
N LEU A 337 -21.15 4.66 19.62
CA LEU A 337 -21.42 5.23 18.30
C LEU A 337 -21.07 6.73 18.17
N ASP A 338 -20.93 7.44 19.30
CA ASP A 338 -20.55 8.86 19.36
C ASP A 338 -19.05 9.08 19.48
N LYS A 339 -18.26 8.00 19.47
CA LYS A 339 -16.79 8.05 19.46
C LYS A 339 -16.25 7.35 18.22
N PRO A 340 -15.03 7.65 17.79
CA PRO A 340 -14.36 6.85 16.77
C PRO A 340 -14.23 5.39 17.22
N SER A 341 -14.22 4.46 16.27
CA SER A 341 -13.89 3.06 16.56
C SER A 341 -12.45 2.93 17.07
N ASN A 342 -12.14 1.81 17.72
CA ASN A 342 -10.75 1.37 17.87
C ASN A 342 -10.15 1.02 16.50
N THR A 343 -8.83 0.86 16.45
CA THR A 343 -8.13 0.41 15.24
C THR A 343 -8.65 -0.94 14.78
N ILE A 344 -9.18 -1.01 13.56
CA ILE A 344 -9.51 -2.25 12.88
C ILE A 344 -8.21 -2.89 12.40
N VAL A 345 -8.03 -4.17 12.71
CA VAL A 345 -6.81 -4.94 12.42
C VAL A 345 -7.12 -6.10 11.47
N ALA A 346 -6.10 -6.69 10.85
CA ALA A 346 -6.28 -7.78 9.87
C ALA A 346 -7.07 -8.99 10.37
N ARG A 347 -7.06 -9.24 11.69
CA ARG A 347 -7.81 -10.34 12.33
C ARG A 347 -9.27 -10.01 12.63
N TYR A 348 -9.76 -8.81 12.31
CA TYR A 348 -11.11 -8.34 12.65
C TYR A 348 -12.19 -9.33 12.19
N GLY A 349 -12.04 -9.91 10.99
CA GLY A 349 -12.99 -10.88 10.45
C GLY A 349 -13.25 -12.09 11.33
N LYS A 350 -12.29 -12.47 12.20
CA LYS A 350 -12.41 -13.63 13.11
C LYS A 350 -13.58 -13.45 14.08
N ASP A 351 -13.53 -12.43 14.92
CA ASP A 351 -14.50 -12.26 16.02
C ASP A 351 -15.02 -10.83 16.18
N GLY A 352 -14.58 -9.87 15.36
CA GLY A 352 -15.08 -8.48 15.34
C GLY A 352 -14.74 -7.65 16.57
N LYS A 353 -13.90 -8.17 17.47
CA LYS A 353 -13.79 -7.65 18.85
C LYS A 353 -13.38 -6.19 18.95
N GLU A 354 -12.68 -5.67 17.94
CA GLU A 354 -12.21 -4.28 17.94
C GLU A 354 -13.36 -3.27 17.79
N CYS A 355 -14.48 -3.67 17.16
CA CYS A 355 -15.65 -2.83 16.94
C CYS A 355 -16.90 -3.70 16.68
N LEU A 356 -17.79 -3.77 17.67
CA LEU A 356 -19.08 -4.46 17.61
C LEU A 356 -20.22 -3.44 17.74
N ILE A 357 -21.11 -3.37 16.75
CA ILE A 357 -22.18 -2.37 16.67
C ILE A 357 -23.36 -2.81 17.54
N PRO A 358 -23.81 -1.98 18.50
CA PRO A 358 -24.98 -2.30 19.32
C PRO A 358 -26.25 -2.32 18.46
N GLN A 359 -27.17 -3.22 18.79
CA GLN A 359 -28.43 -3.42 18.04
C GLN A 359 -29.68 -3.10 18.85
N GLY A 360 -29.52 -2.70 20.11
CA GLY A 360 -30.61 -2.49 21.06
C GLY A 360 -30.67 -3.58 22.12
N GLU A 361 -31.58 -3.41 23.06
CA GLU A 361 -31.69 -4.27 24.24
C GLU A 361 -32.09 -5.70 23.86
N GLY A 362 -31.40 -6.70 24.44
CA GLY A 362 -31.70 -8.12 24.22
C GLY A 362 -31.17 -8.70 22.91
N LEU A 363 -30.54 -7.89 22.04
CA LEU A 363 -29.92 -8.36 20.80
C LEU A 363 -28.40 -8.40 20.96
N ASN A 364 -27.77 -9.47 20.44
CA ASN A 364 -26.31 -9.51 20.34
C ASN A 364 -25.83 -8.37 19.43
N PRO A 365 -24.61 -7.86 19.57
CA PRO A 365 -24.10 -6.85 18.65
C PRO A 365 -23.72 -7.46 17.30
N ARG A 366 -23.59 -6.64 16.26
CA ARG A 366 -23.13 -7.06 14.92
C ARG A 366 -21.71 -6.63 14.63
N LYS A 367 -21.05 -7.30 13.69
CA LYS A 367 -19.83 -6.79 13.05
C LYS A 367 -20.19 -5.63 12.11
N LEU A 368 -19.18 -4.83 11.76
CA LEU A 368 -19.24 -3.88 10.66
C LEU A 368 -19.50 -4.63 9.35
N THR A 369 -20.28 -4.07 8.43
CA THR A 369 -20.31 -4.57 7.06
C THR A 369 -18.95 -4.37 6.37
N LYS A 370 -18.79 -4.90 5.15
CA LYS A 370 -17.57 -4.64 4.36
C LYS A 370 -17.46 -3.15 4.01
N THR A 371 -18.56 -2.52 3.61
CA THR A 371 -18.62 -1.11 3.24
C THR A 371 -18.39 -0.20 4.43
N GLU A 372 -19.06 -0.44 5.56
CA GLU A 372 -18.83 0.32 6.80
C GLU A 372 -17.36 0.24 7.22
N CYS A 373 -16.75 -0.94 7.13
CA CYS A 373 -15.32 -1.12 7.41
C CYS A 373 -14.45 -0.34 6.41
N ALA A 374 -14.77 -0.35 5.12
CA ALA A 374 -14.04 0.41 4.10
C ALA A 374 -14.11 1.93 4.33
N ARG A 375 -15.27 2.44 4.72
CA ARG A 375 -15.47 3.84 5.11
C ARG A 375 -14.63 4.24 6.32
N LEU A 376 -14.38 3.33 7.27
CA LEU A 376 -13.44 3.58 8.39
C LEU A 376 -11.97 3.75 7.94
N PHE A 377 -11.61 3.31 6.73
CA PHE A 377 -10.30 3.56 6.10
C PHE A 377 -10.37 4.66 5.03
N GLY A 378 -11.56 5.22 4.79
CA GLY A 378 -11.82 6.29 3.83
C GLY A 378 -11.73 5.84 2.36
N TYR A 379 -11.95 4.56 2.08
CA TYR A 379 -12.16 4.10 0.71
C TYR A 379 -13.51 4.60 0.17
N PRO A 380 -13.61 4.93 -1.12
CA PRO A 380 -14.86 5.36 -1.74
C PRO A 380 -15.86 4.19 -1.82
N ASP A 381 -17.16 4.51 -1.86
CA ASP A 381 -18.23 3.49 -1.83
C ASP A 381 -18.24 2.58 -3.07
N ASN A 382 -17.71 3.04 -4.21
CA ASN A 382 -17.57 2.24 -5.43
C ASN A 382 -16.30 1.36 -5.44
N PHE A 383 -15.51 1.35 -4.36
CA PHE A 383 -14.30 0.54 -4.26
C PHE A 383 -14.63 -0.95 -4.22
N ILE A 384 -14.07 -1.73 -5.14
CA ILE A 384 -14.33 -3.16 -5.24
C ILE A 384 -13.53 -3.90 -4.18
N LEU A 385 -14.22 -4.63 -3.30
CA LEU A 385 -13.63 -5.49 -2.28
C LEU A 385 -13.83 -6.98 -2.61
N PRO A 386 -13.02 -7.89 -2.02
CA PRO A 386 -13.29 -9.31 -2.11
C PRO A 386 -14.75 -9.66 -1.75
N GLN A 387 -15.33 -10.60 -2.50
CA GLN A 387 -16.69 -11.06 -2.24
C GLN A 387 -16.81 -11.64 -0.82
N ALA A 388 -15.89 -12.52 -0.43
CA ALA A 388 -15.83 -13.10 0.89
C ALA A 388 -15.44 -12.09 1.98
N LYS A 389 -16.14 -12.12 3.12
CA LYS A 389 -15.94 -11.19 4.25
C LYS A 389 -14.53 -11.26 4.85
N THR A 390 -14.05 -12.46 5.15
CA THR A 390 -12.75 -12.67 5.82
C THR A 390 -11.57 -12.03 5.10
N PRO A 391 -11.34 -12.28 3.79
CA PRO A 391 -10.26 -11.61 3.07
C PRO A 391 -10.48 -10.09 2.99
N ALA A 392 -11.71 -9.60 2.76
CA ALA A 392 -11.98 -8.17 2.74
C ALA A 392 -11.55 -7.47 4.05
N TYR A 393 -11.93 -8.03 5.20
CA TYR A 393 -11.50 -7.49 6.50
C TYR A 393 -10.00 -7.59 6.73
N LYS A 394 -9.34 -8.66 6.26
CA LYS A 394 -7.88 -8.82 6.36
C LYS A 394 -7.19 -7.69 5.60
N LEU A 395 -7.59 -7.46 4.34
CA LEU A 395 -7.01 -6.45 3.47
C LEU A 395 -7.24 -5.03 4.02
N LEU A 396 -8.47 -4.71 4.43
CA LEU A 396 -8.79 -3.43 5.06
C LEU A 396 -7.98 -3.21 6.35
N GLY A 397 -7.92 -4.20 7.24
CA GLY A 397 -7.17 -4.11 8.49
C GLY A 397 -5.65 -3.88 8.31
N ASN A 398 -5.10 -4.33 7.17
CA ASN A 398 -3.71 -4.10 6.76
C ASN A 398 -3.51 -2.77 6.02
N SER A 399 -4.57 -2.10 5.59
CA SER A 399 -4.47 -0.91 4.76
C SER A 399 -4.04 0.34 5.53
N VAL A 400 -3.56 1.33 4.78
CA VAL A 400 -3.44 2.72 5.22
C VAL A 400 -4.82 3.38 5.28
N VAL A 401 -4.91 4.54 5.94
CA VAL A 401 -6.14 5.35 5.92
C VAL A 401 -6.03 6.37 4.79
N VAL A 402 -6.84 6.21 3.75
CA VAL A 402 -6.73 6.95 2.48
C VAL A 402 -6.75 8.47 2.70
N PRO A 403 -7.64 9.07 3.49
CA PRO A 403 -7.60 10.52 3.75
C PRO A 403 -6.33 11.02 4.43
N VAL A 404 -5.71 10.21 5.31
CA VAL A 404 -4.44 10.59 5.95
C VAL A 404 -3.33 10.63 4.92
N VAL A 405 -3.21 9.56 4.11
CA VAL A 405 -2.15 9.50 3.10
C VAL A 405 -2.36 10.50 1.97
N THR A 406 -3.61 10.81 1.62
CA THR A 406 -3.96 11.84 0.62
C THR A 406 -3.53 13.23 1.09
N ARG A 407 -3.74 13.55 2.37
CA ARG A 407 -3.37 14.86 2.91
C ARG A 407 -1.86 15.07 2.98
N ILE A 408 -1.10 14.03 3.32
CA ILE A 408 0.36 14.10 3.32
C ILE A 408 0.88 14.16 1.88
N ALA A 409 0.30 13.38 0.96
CA ALA A 409 0.64 13.45 -0.47
C ALA A 409 0.43 14.86 -1.04
N SER A 410 -0.68 15.52 -0.72
CA SER A 410 -0.91 16.94 -1.09
C SER A 410 0.22 17.84 -0.60
N SER A 411 0.64 17.74 0.66
CA SER A 411 1.76 18.55 1.16
C SER A 411 3.10 18.21 0.51
N ILE A 412 3.32 16.95 0.11
CA ILE A 412 4.52 16.55 -0.64
C ILE A 412 4.51 17.20 -2.03
N VAL A 413 3.39 17.13 -2.74
CA VAL A 413 3.23 17.74 -4.07
C VAL A 413 3.37 19.27 -3.99
N ASP A 414 2.73 19.91 -3.02
CA ASP A 414 2.85 21.36 -2.78
C ASP A 414 4.29 21.77 -2.48
N TYR A 415 5.02 20.96 -1.69
CA TYR A 415 6.44 21.20 -1.38
C TYR A 415 7.31 21.11 -2.63
N LEU A 416 7.04 20.13 -3.48
CA LEU A 416 7.77 19.83 -4.71
C LEU A 416 7.46 20.81 -5.86
N GLY A 417 6.31 21.49 -5.82
CA GLY A 417 5.86 22.40 -6.87
C GLY A 417 5.40 21.70 -8.16
N GLU A 418 4.75 22.47 -9.03
CA GLU A 418 4.45 22.07 -10.41
C GLU A 418 5.76 22.09 -11.24
N GLU A 419 5.94 21.09 -12.10
CA GLU A 419 7.04 21.04 -13.09
C GLU A 419 6.83 22.00 -14.26
#